data_AF-A0AAU4YLS5-F1
#
_entry.id   AF-A0AAU4YLS5-F1
#
_cell.length_a   1.000
_cell.length_b   1.000
_cell.length_c   1.000
_cell.angle_alpha   90.00
_cell.angle_beta   90.00
_cell.angle_gamma   90.00
#
_symmetry.space_group_name_H-M   'P 1'
#
loop_
_entity.id
_entity.type
_entity.pdbx_description
1 polymer ?
#
loop_
_entity_poly.entity_id
_entity_poly.type
_entity_poly.pdbx_seq_one_letter_code
_entity_poly.pdbx_strand_id
1 'polypeptide(L)'
;MTDDKSDGVPSAGTSTSLDAADTMEKVSSGIYDLIGVKGKASESLPGVMDCSGKDTKTYFRIFHPWSFTPASASDLDEAMERLKRELPKQGWEIVEYGPNNSKNRSISLTADNDKKKVSVKVIKMAKNDPPKLSLDLVSGCYKVPDGEEVERF
;
A
#
# COMPACT_ATOMS: atom_id res chain seq x y z
N MET A 1 -28.12 -18.98 9.53
CA MET A 1 -27.73 -17.55 9.45
C MET A 1 -26.49 -17.51 8.58
N THR A 2 -26.58 -16.80 7.47
CA THR A 2 -25.68 -16.80 6.32
C THR A 2 -24.42 -15.99 6.64
N ASP A 3 -23.27 -16.65 6.74
CA ASP A 3 -21.97 -15.99 6.68
C ASP A 3 -21.54 -15.89 5.20
N ASP A 4 -22.13 -14.95 4.47
CA ASP A 4 -21.51 -14.41 3.26
C ASP A 4 -20.32 -13.56 3.70
N LYS A 5 -19.17 -14.21 3.97
CA LYS A 5 -17.89 -13.52 4.02
C LYS A 5 -17.52 -13.09 2.61
N SER A 6 -18.09 -11.98 2.16
CA SER A 6 -17.46 -11.16 1.14
C SER A 6 -16.02 -10.92 1.58
N ASP A 7 -15.05 -11.12 0.68
CA ASP A 7 -13.59 -11.17 0.93
C ASP A 7 -12.95 -9.89 1.52
N GLY A 8 -13.69 -9.05 2.26
CA GLY A 8 -13.18 -7.97 3.10
C GLY A 8 -12.64 -6.74 2.37
N VAL A 9 -12.44 -6.80 1.05
CA VAL A 9 -11.93 -5.67 0.26
C VAL A 9 -13.05 -4.66 -0.01
N PRO A 10 -12.93 -3.40 0.45
CA PRO A 10 -13.98 -2.39 0.24
C PRO A 10 -14.06 -1.99 -1.24
N SER A 11 -15.23 -1.53 -1.69
CA SER A 11 -15.34 -0.90 -3.01
C SER A 11 -14.61 0.45 -3.02
N ALA A 12 -13.85 0.70 -4.09
CA ALA A 12 -13.17 1.96 -4.38
C ALA A 12 -13.91 2.82 -5.44
N GLY A 13 -15.05 2.35 -5.95
CA GLY A 13 -15.88 3.04 -6.92
C GLY A 13 -15.60 2.62 -8.37
N THR A 14 -15.94 3.50 -9.32
CA THR A 14 -15.77 3.28 -10.76
C THR A 14 -14.55 4.05 -11.27
N SER A 15 -13.63 3.39 -11.98
CA SER A 15 -12.43 4.00 -12.57
C SER A 15 -11.82 3.11 -13.66
N THR A 16 -11.05 3.68 -14.58
CA THR A 16 -10.18 2.92 -15.49
C THR A 16 -8.94 2.43 -14.71
N SER A 17 -8.28 1.38 -15.18
CA SER A 17 -7.08 0.87 -14.48
C SER A 17 -5.90 1.85 -14.53
N LEU A 18 -5.79 2.65 -15.59
CA LEU A 18 -4.80 3.74 -15.70
C LEU A 18 -5.07 4.86 -14.69
N ASP A 19 -6.29 5.39 -14.63
CA ASP A 19 -6.63 6.49 -13.69
C ASP A 19 -6.47 6.04 -12.22
N ALA A 20 -6.82 4.79 -11.93
CA ALA A 20 -6.64 4.20 -10.61
C ALA A 20 -5.15 4.03 -10.27
N ALA A 21 -4.31 3.64 -11.23
CA ALA A 21 -2.86 3.55 -11.05
C ALA A 21 -2.22 4.92 -10.83
N ASP A 22 -2.58 5.94 -11.61
CA ASP A 22 -2.13 7.32 -11.41
C ASP A 22 -2.53 7.85 -10.03
N THR A 23 -3.73 7.48 -9.56
CA THR A 23 -4.19 7.82 -8.22
C THR A 23 -3.36 7.11 -7.15
N MET A 24 -3.05 5.82 -7.33
CA MET A 24 -2.19 5.07 -6.42
C MET A 24 -0.78 5.66 -6.36
N GLU A 25 -0.20 6.05 -7.48
CA GLU A 25 1.13 6.65 -7.52
C GLU A 25 1.19 7.96 -6.72
N LYS A 26 0.16 8.80 -6.83
CA LYS A 26 0.04 10.04 -6.04
C LYS A 26 -0.09 9.75 -4.54
N VAL A 27 -0.87 8.73 -4.17
CA VAL A 27 -1.00 8.29 -2.77
C VAL A 27 0.33 7.78 -2.23
N SER A 28 1.01 6.94 -3.01
CA SER A 28 2.30 6.34 -2.69
C SER A 28 3.40 7.39 -2.51
N SER A 29 3.46 8.36 -3.43
CA SER A 29 4.38 9.51 -3.35
C SER A 29 4.13 10.34 -2.08
N GLY A 30 2.86 10.52 -1.69
CA GLY A 30 2.53 11.17 -0.43
C GLY A 30 3.09 10.43 0.79
N ILE A 31 3.10 9.10 0.79
CA ILE A 31 3.73 8.32 1.88
C ILE A 31 5.25 8.45 1.86
N TYR A 32 5.86 8.47 0.68
CA TYR A 32 7.30 8.72 0.53
C TYR A 32 7.73 10.03 1.20
N ASP A 33 6.97 11.12 1.00
CA ASP A 33 7.25 12.41 1.63
C ASP A 33 7.17 12.37 3.17
N LEU A 34 6.35 11.47 3.72
CA LEU A 34 6.22 11.28 5.17
C LEU A 34 7.38 10.50 5.80
N ILE A 35 8.12 9.70 5.03
CA ILE A 35 9.30 8.95 5.53
C ILE A 35 10.32 9.91 6.13
N GLY A 36 10.56 11.05 5.46
CA GLY A 36 11.21 12.21 6.05
C GLY A 36 12.65 12.04 6.53
N VAL A 37 13.33 11.00 6.06
CA VAL A 37 14.78 10.81 6.18
C VAL A 37 15.40 10.73 4.78
N LYS A 38 16.71 10.95 4.66
CA LYS A 38 17.38 10.87 3.36
C LYS A 38 17.46 9.42 2.89
N GLY A 39 17.20 9.18 1.61
CA GLY A 39 17.29 7.85 1.01
C GLY A 39 16.82 7.83 -0.43
N LYS A 40 16.59 6.63 -0.96
CA LYS A 40 16.11 6.41 -2.33
C LYS A 40 14.97 5.39 -2.33
N ALA A 41 13.89 5.72 -3.04
CA ALA A 41 12.89 4.74 -3.41
C ALA A 41 13.39 3.86 -4.57
N SER A 42 12.97 2.60 -4.60
CA SER A 42 13.10 1.76 -5.79
C SER A 42 12.17 2.25 -6.90
N GLU A 43 12.62 2.16 -8.15
CA GLU A 43 11.77 2.39 -9.30
C GLU A 43 10.77 1.23 -9.41
N SER A 44 9.49 1.53 -9.16
CA SER A 44 8.39 0.59 -9.26
C SER A 44 7.14 1.35 -9.67
N LEU A 45 6.37 0.80 -10.61
CA LEU A 45 5.10 1.35 -11.04
C LEU A 45 3.95 0.57 -10.39
N PRO A 46 2.79 1.20 -10.15
CA PRO A 46 1.60 0.47 -9.75
C PRO A 46 1.24 -0.58 -10.82
N GLY A 47 0.62 -1.67 -10.38
CA GLY A 47 0.15 -2.75 -11.26
C GLY A 47 -1.29 -3.12 -10.95
N VAL A 48 -1.89 -3.90 -11.85
CA VAL A 48 -3.29 -4.34 -11.75
C VAL A 48 -3.36 -5.74 -11.16
N MET A 49 -4.24 -5.93 -10.19
CA MET A 49 -4.53 -7.24 -9.62
C MET A 49 -6.04 -7.47 -9.49
N ASP A 50 -6.41 -8.75 -9.39
CA ASP A 50 -7.82 -9.14 -9.35
C ASP A 50 -8.45 -8.84 -7.99
N CYS A 51 -9.75 -8.53 -8.02
CA CYS A 51 -10.59 -8.59 -6.84
C CYS A 51 -11.08 -10.02 -6.63
N SER A 52 -10.83 -10.58 -5.45
CA SER A 52 -11.30 -11.92 -5.10
C SER A 52 -12.81 -12.04 -5.26
N GLY A 53 -13.25 -13.13 -5.90
CA GLY A 53 -14.67 -13.43 -6.12
C GLY A 53 -15.41 -12.49 -7.09
N LYS A 54 -14.72 -11.66 -7.86
CA LYS A 54 -15.32 -10.76 -8.87
C LYS A 54 -14.88 -11.11 -10.28
N ASP A 55 -15.66 -10.63 -11.25
CA ASP A 55 -15.33 -10.76 -12.67
C ASP A 55 -14.06 -9.95 -13.00
N THR A 56 -13.00 -10.66 -13.39
CA THR A 56 -11.67 -10.09 -13.65
C THR A 56 -11.59 -9.23 -14.91
N LYS A 57 -12.64 -9.24 -15.73
CA LYS A 57 -12.79 -8.32 -16.88
C LYS A 57 -13.32 -6.96 -16.49
N THR A 58 -14.09 -6.88 -15.42
CA THR A 58 -14.82 -5.66 -15.05
C THR A 58 -14.46 -5.12 -13.67
N TYR A 59 -13.78 -5.91 -12.84
CA TYR A 59 -13.34 -5.54 -11.50
C TYR A 59 -11.85 -5.76 -11.32
N PHE A 60 -11.21 -4.82 -10.64
CA PHE A 60 -9.77 -4.82 -10.41
C PHE A 60 -9.42 -4.01 -9.16
N ARG A 61 -8.19 -4.16 -8.68
CA ARG A 61 -7.59 -3.27 -7.70
C ARG A 61 -6.14 -2.98 -8.10
N ILE A 62 -5.59 -1.91 -7.56
CA ILE A 62 -4.22 -1.51 -7.83
C ILE A 62 -3.36 -1.92 -6.64
N PHE A 63 -2.18 -2.46 -6.93
CA PHE A 63 -1.12 -2.65 -5.94
C PHE A 63 0.11 -1.86 -6.36
N HIS A 64 0.87 -1.35 -5.40
CA HIS A 64 2.11 -0.63 -5.67
C HIS A 64 3.18 -1.01 -4.65
N PRO A 65 3.92 -2.09 -4.90
CA PRO A 65 4.99 -2.53 -4.02
C PRO A 65 6.27 -1.78 -4.38
N TRP A 66 6.93 -1.20 -3.39
CA TRP A 66 8.23 -0.56 -3.58
C TRP A 66 9.03 -0.61 -2.29
N SER A 67 10.28 -0.17 -2.36
CA SER A 67 11.15 -0.15 -1.19
C SER A 67 11.88 1.18 -1.04
N PHE A 68 12.14 1.56 0.20
CA PHE A 68 12.93 2.73 0.54
C PHE A 68 14.24 2.30 1.19
N THR A 69 15.36 2.67 0.57
CA THR A 69 16.70 2.45 1.13
C THR A 69 17.21 3.76 1.72
N PRO A 70 17.35 3.89 3.05
CA PRO A 70 17.86 5.11 3.67
C PRO A 70 19.35 5.32 3.35
N ALA A 71 19.81 6.57 3.45
CA ALA A 71 21.22 6.91 3.30
C ALA A 71 22.06 6.36 4.46
N SER A 72 21.47 6.18 5.65
CA SER A 72 22.06 5.50 6.79
C SER A 72 21.12 4.41 7.31
N ALA A 73 21.65 3.23 7.61
CA ALA A 73 20.88 2.11 8.17
C ALA A 73 20.23 2.45 9.52
N SER A 74 20.82 3.38 10.29
CA SER A 74 20.28 3.87 11.56
C SER A 74 18.92 4.58 11.41
N ASP A 75 18.63 5.10 10.21
CA ASP A 75 17.48 5.98 10.00
C ASP A 75 16.18 5.19 9.80
N LEU A 76 16.25 3.86 9.72
CA LEU A 76 15.07 3.00 9.60
C LEU A 76 14.12 3.12 10.80
N ASP A 77 14.66 3.26 12.01
CA ASP A 77 13.84 3.45 13.21
C ASP A 77 13.16 4.82 13.22
N GLU A 78 13.89 5.86 12.84
CA GLU A 78 13.35 7.21 12.71
C GLU A 78 12.24 7.27 11.64
N ALA A 79 12.46 6.63 10.48
CA ALA A 79 11.47 6.53 9.41
C ALA A 79 10.17 5.86 9.87
N MET A 80 10.27 4.73 10.59
CA MET A 80 9.09 4.02 11.11
C MET A 80 8.32 4.85 12.13
N GLU A 81 9.01 5.47 13.10
CA GLU A 81 8.37 6.31 14.12
C GLU A 81 7.78 7.59 13.52
N ARG A 82 8.40 8.14 12.47
CA ARG A 82 7.84 9.27 11.72
C ARG A 82 6.59 8.87 10.97
N LEU A 83 6.59 7.76 10.24
CA LEU A 83 5.39 7.25 9.56
C LEU A 83 4.24 7.05 10.55
N LYS A 84 4.51 6.39 11.69
CA LYS A 84 3.52 6.19 12.76
C LYS A 84 2.90 7.50 13.27
N ARG A 85 3.69 8.57 13.35
CA ARG A 85 3.24 9.89 13.84
C ARG A 85 2.54 10.73 12.77
N GLU A 86 3.02 10.71 11.54
CA GLU A 86 2.56 11.62 10.48
C GLU A 86 1.40 11.05 9.66
N LEU A 87 1.33 9.72 9.48
CA LEU A 87 0.22 9.07 8.75
C LEU A 87 -1.16 9.46 9.33
N PRO A 88 -1.39 9.42 10.66
CA PRO A 88 -2.66 9.86 11.25
C PRO A 88 -3.03 11.31 10.95
N LYS A 89 -2.06 12.21 10.88
CA LYS A 89 -2.31 13.62 10.55
C LYS A 89 -2.78 13.80 9.10
N GLN A 90 -2.53 12.82 8.23
CA GLN A 90 -2.96 12.78 6.84
C GLN A 90 -4.20 11.88 6.64
N GLY A 91 -4.89 11.52 7.72
CA GLY A 91 -6.15 10.77 7.67
C GLY A 91 -5.98 9.26 7.47
N TRP A 92 -4.80 8.71 7.78
CA TRP A 92 -4.59 7.27 7.84
C TRP A 92 -4.81 6.75 9.27
N GLU A 93 -5.49 5.63 9.40
CA GLU A 93 -5.63 4.93 10.67
C GLU A 93 -4.55 3.86 10.80
N ILE A 94 -3.77 3.86 11.89
CA ILE A 94 -2.83 2.78 12.18
C ILE A 94 -3.61 1.60 12.78
N VAL A 95 -3.78 0.53 12.01
CA VAL A 95 -4.52 -0.67 12.45
C VAL A 95 -3.60 -1.73 13.07
N GLU A 96 -2.30 -1.69 12.76
CA GLU A 96 -1.31 -2.59 13.34
C GLU A 96 0.07 -1.92 13.44
N TYR A 97 0.74 -2.09 14.57
CA TYR A 97 2.15 -1.69 14.74
C TYR A 97 2.88 -2.63 15.70
N GLY A 98 3.96 -3.26 15.25
CA GLY A 98 4.77 -4.13 16.10
C GLY A 98 5.52 -5.22 15.33
N PRO A 99 6.16 -6.17 16.05
CA PRO A 99 6.85 -7.29 15.43
C PRO A 99 5.89 -8.19 14.66
N ASN A 100 6.18 -8.48 13.39
CA ASN A 100 5.40 -9.39 12.58
C ASN A 100 5.68 -10.87 12.89
N ASN A 101 4.89 -11.78 12.30
CA ASN A 101 5.00 -13.23 12.47
C ASN A 101 6.14 -13.89 11.66
N SER A 102 6.97 -13.11 10.97
CA SER A 102 8.10 -13.66 10.21
C SER A 102 9.17 -14.23 11.14
N LYS A 103 10.06 -15.08 10.59
CA LYS A 103 11.22 -15.61 11.34
C LYS A 103 12.10 -14.52 11.96
N ASN A 104 12.16 -13.34 11.32
CA ASN A 104 12.95 -12.21 11.79
C ASN A 104 12.21 -11.31 12.79
N ARG A 105 10.90 -11.49 12.96
CA ARG A 105 10.03 -10.62 13.77
C ARG A 105 10.25 -9.14 13.47
N SER A 106 10.39 -8.82 12.18
CA SER A 106 10.57 -7.45 11.71
C SER A 106 9.42 -6.58 12.19
N ILE A 107 9.72 -5.33 12.58
CA ILE A 107 8.66 -4.37 12.90
C ILE A 107 7.88 -4.06 11.62
N SER A 108 6.56 -4.17 11.69
CA SER A 108 5.63 -3.75 10.66
C SER A 108 4.66 -2.70 11.17
N LEU A 109 4.20 -1.87 10.24
CA LEU A 109 3.12 -0.90 10.40
C LEU A 109 2.10 -1.17 9.30
N THR A 110 0.84 -1.33 9.66
CA THR A 110 -0.28 -1.41 8.71
C THR A 110 -1.18 -0.21 8.97
N ALA A 111 -1.54 0.52 7.92
CA ALA A 111 -2.42 1.67 8.02
C ALA A 111 -3.42 1.72 6.86
N ASP A 112 -4.64 2.14 7.18
CA ASP A 112 -5.76 2.22 6.24
C ASP A 112 -6.20 3.67 6.04
N ASN A 113 -6.57 4.04 4.83
CA ASN A 113 -7.17 5.33 4.52
C ASN A 113 -8.54 5.15 3.90
N ASP A 114 -9.58 5.31 4.72
CA ASP A 114 -10.96 5.07 4.32
C ASP A 114 -11.47 5.99 3.21
N LYS A 115 -10.97 7.23 3.16
CA LYS A 115 -11.34 8.20 2.13
C LYS A 115 -10.73 7.85 0.78
N LYS A 116 -9.48 7.38 0.80
CA LYS A 116 -8.75 6.95 -0.41
C LYS A 116 -9.06 5.52 -0.83
N LYS A 117 -9.63 4.71 0.08
CA LYS A 117 -9.80 3.26 -0.08
C LYS A 117 -8.47 2.60 -0.42
N VAL A 118 -7.42 2.95 0.32
CA VAL A 118 -6.07 2.38 0.17
C VAL A 118 -5.56 1.93 1.53
N SER A 119 -4.91 0.79 1.55
CA SER A 119 -4.14 0.27 2.68
C SER A 119 -2.65 0.29 2.35
N VAL A 120 -1.82 0.56 3.34
CA VAL A 120 -0.36 0.42 3.24
C VAL A 120 0.16 -0.51 4.32
N LYS A 121 1.04 -1.42 3.94
CA LYS A 121 1.86 -2.20 4.85
C LYS A 121 3.32 -1.82 4.69
N VAL A 122 3.95 -1.41 5.78
CA VAL A 122 5.37 -1.07 5.85
C VAL A 122 6.09 -2.10 6.70
N ILE A 123 7.19 -2.66 6.20
CA ILE A 123 8.00 -3.65 6.93
C ILE A 123 9.44 -3.14 7.03
N LYS A 124 9.97 -3.06 8.25
CA LYS A 124 11.36 -2.74 8.53
C LYS A 124 12.26 -3.94 8.24
N MET A 125 12.95 -3.94 7.10
CA MET A 125 13.86 -5.01 6.65
C MET A 125 15.30 -4.71 7.08
N ALA A 126 15.53 -4.58 8.40
CA ALA A 126 16.82 -4.16 8.96
C ALA A 126 17.98 -5.15 8.73
N LYS A 127 17.67 -6.43 8.47
CA LYS A 127 18.66 -7.49 8.21
C LYS A 127 18.92 -7.71 6.72
N ASN A 128 18.29 -6.93 5.83
CA ASN A 128 18.61 -6.99 4.41
C ASN A 128 19.93 -6.26 4.13
N ASP A 129 20.51 -6.55 2.97
CA ASP A 129 21.68 -5.84 2.44
C ASP A 129 21.32 -5.23 1.07
N PRO A 130 21.17 -3.89 0.96
CA PRO A 130 21.17 -2.92 2.05
C PRO A 130 19.89 -2.99 2.91
N PRO A 131 19.94 -2.50 4.18
CA PRO A 131 18.76 -2.33 5.02
C PRO A 131 17.73 -1.40 4.37
N LYS A 132 16.44 -1.73 4.45
CA LYS A 132 15.37 -0.98 3.76
C LYS A 132 14.02 -1.07 4.45
N LEU A 133 13.09 -0.21 4.04
CA LEU A 133 11.66 -0.41 4.24
C LEU A 133 11.07 -1.09 3.00
N SER A 134 10.22 -2.09 3.20
CA SER A 134 9.31 -2.59 2.16
C SER A 134 7.97 -1.91 2.35
N LEU A 135 7.39 -1.36 1.30
CA LEU A 135 6.07 -0.74 1.31
C LEU A 135 5.19 -1.45 0.29
N ASP A 136 4.07 -1.99 0.75
CA ASP A 136 3.07 -2.64 -0.08
C ASP A 136 1.76 -1.86 0.06
N LEU A 137 1.43 -1.08 -0.97
CA LEU A 137 0.13 -0.40 -1.04
C LEU A 137 -0.85 -1.25 -1.85
N VAL A 138 -2.11 -1.25 -1.44
CA VAL A 138 -3.21 -1.90 -2.16
C VAL A 138 -4.48 -1.08 -2.06
N SER A 139 -5.21 -0.93 -3.16
CA SER A 139 -6.51 -0.26 -3.17
C SER A 139 -7.65 -1.21 -2.80
N GLY A 140 -8.81 -0.63 -2.52
CA GLY A 140 -10.09 -1.29 -2.64
C GLY A 140 -10.38 -1.71 -4.07
N CYS A 141 -11.51 -2.40 -4.26
CA CYS A 141 -11.94 -2.93 -5.53
C CYS A 141 -12.66 -1.87 -6.37
N TYR A 142 -12.11 -1.56 -7.53
CA TYR A 142 -12.73 -0.74 -8.57
C TYR A 142 -13.58 -1.59 -9.51
N LYS A 143 -14.58 -0.96 -10.13
CA LYS A 143 -15.26 -1.44 -11.33
C LYS A 143 -14.86 -0.53 -12.50
N VAL A 144 -14.63 -1.09 -13.68
CA VAL A 144 -14.47 -0.26 -14.90
C VAL A 144 -15.82 0.40 -15.28
N PRO A 145 -15.80 1.51 -16.04
CA PRO A 145 -17.00 2.08 -16.64
C PRO A 145 -17.76 1.05 -17.49
N ASP A 146 -19.07 1.25 -17.66
CA ASP A 146 -19.87 0.33 -18.44
C ASP A 146 -19.42 0.31 -19.91
N GLY A 147 -19.17 -0.89 -20.45
CA GLY A 147 -18.67 -1.08 -21.81
C GLY A 147 -17.14 -1.13 -21.92
N GLU A 148 -16.41 -0.91 -20.83
CA GLU A 148 -14.95 -1.06 -20.78
C GLU A 148 -14.54 -2.41 -20.17
N GLU A 149 -13.30 -2.82 -20.41
CA GLU A 149 -12.65 -3.97 -19.76
C GLU A 149 -11.37 -3.51 -19.05
N VAL A 150 -10.96 -4.26 -18.03
CA VAL A 150 -9.72 -3.99 -17.27
C VAL A 150 -8.49 -4.11 -18.17
N GLU A 151 -7.77 -3.02 -18.36
CA GLU A 151 -6.42 -3.04 -18.95
C GLU A 151 -5.38 -3.48 -17.92
N ARG A 152 -4.41 -4.31 -18.33
CA ARG A 152 -3.40 -4.93 -17.46
C ARG A 152 -1.98 -4.57 -17.89
N PHE A 153 -1.15 -4.22 -16.91
CA PHE A 153 0.26 -3.87 -17.03
C PHE A 153 1.05 -4.35 -15.80
#